data_AF-A0A1J5PBP0-F1
#
_entry.id   AF-A0A1J5PBP0-F1
#
_cell.length_a   1.000
_cell.length_b   1.000
_cell.length_c   1.000
_cell.angle_alpha   90.00
_cell.angle_beta   90.00
_cell.angle_gamma   90.00
#
_symmetry.space_group_name_H-M   'P 1'
#
loop_
_entity.id
_entity.type
_entity.pdbx_description
1 polymer ?
#
loop_
_entity_poly.entity_id
_entity_poly.type
_entity_poly.pdbx_seq_one_letter_code
_entity_poly.pdbx_strand_id
1 'polypeptide(L)'
;MAEPHQDGTPHWHLLLFTHPDNIPQVRVIMQHYALEEDGDEPGAQEHRFKYEPIDKTKGSAVGYIAKYVSKNIDGYAINEDEEGLDVKSSAERVTAWASTWGIRQFQQFGGVPVTLWRELRRVKTDLPDGILQQAFEAADAGNWGQFLQVLGGATPRRKDLPIQIAKAESEEIGRYGDPKGKRIIGIQAGPVILPTRIHQWRIVNLSRPANEEVNYQEVLKAAEAWEIGADARGSARRTDDRGDAALESCQ
;
A
#
# COMPACT_ATOMS: atom_id res chain seq x y z
N MET A 1 -1.52 1.53 14.24
CA MET A 1 -0.81 2.77 13.92
C MET A 1 0.28 2.91 14.97
N ALA A 2 1.52 3.16 14.58
CA ALA A 2 2.66 3.17 15.50
C ALA A 2 3.25 4.58 15.62
N GLU A 3 3.46 5.03 16.85
CA GLU A 3 4.10 6.30 17.23
C GLU A 3 5.20 6.03 18.26
N PRO A 4 6.23 6.88 18.34
CA PRO A 4 7.21 6.81 19.42
C PRO A 4 6.63 7.42 20.71
N HIS A 5 6.94 6.81 21.84
CA HIS A 5 6.94 7.49 23.13
C HIS A 5 8.08 8.54 23.20
N GLN A 6 8.12 9.31 24.28
CA GLN A 6 9.17 10.33 24.51
C GLN A 6 10.59 9.73 24.52
N ASP A 7 10.73 8.47 24.93
CA ASP A 7 11.96 7.69 24.93
C ASP A 7 12.25 6.99 23.58
N GLY A 8 11.35 7.11 22.60
CA GLY A 8 11.44 6.47 21.29
C GLY A 8 10.86 5.05 21.23
N THR A 9 10.32 4.52 22.32
CA THR A 9 9.72 3.18 22.36
C THR A 9 8.44 3.15 21.50
N PRO A 10 8.25 2.18 20.59
CA PRO A 10 7.05 2.10 19.77
C PRO A 10 5.78 1.85 20.60
N HIS A 11 4.74 2.66 20.35
CA HIS A 11 3.41 2.49 20.92
C HIS A 11 2.38 2.30 19.81
N TRP A 12 1.54 1.27 19.92
CA TRP A 12 0.58 0.90 18.90
C TRP A 12 -0.86 1.30 19.27
N HIS A 13 -1.44 2.18 18.46
CA HIS A 13 -2.88 2.47 18.44
C HIS A 13 -3.60 1.59 17.42
N LEU A 14 -4.52 0.74 17.87
CA LEU A 14 -5.25 -0.21 17.02
C LEU A 14 -6.75 0.07 17.06
N LEU A 15 -7.36 0.13 15.88
CA LEU A 15 -8.81 0.16 15.72
C LEU A 15 -9.26 -1.13 15.06
N LEU A 16 -10.03 -1.94 15.78
CA LEU A 16 -10.40 -3.30 15.37
C LEU A 16 -11.92 -3.43 15.26
N PHE A 17 -12.37 -4.04 14.17
CA PHE A 17 -13.75 -4.48 13.99
C PHE A 17 -13.79 -6.00 14.08
N THR A 18 -14.61 -6.54 14.97
CA THR A 18 -14.77 -8.00 15.14
C THR A 18 -16.21 -8.33 15.53
N HIS A 19 -16.59 -9.60 15.39
CA HIS A 19 -17.88 -10.09 15.89
C HIS A 19 -17.94 -9.92 17.42
N PRO A 20 -19.08 -9.49 18.01
CA PRO A 20 -19.19 -9.28 19.46
C PRO A 20 -18.74 -10.48 20.29
N ASP A 21 -19.09 -11.69 19.86
CA ASP A 21 -18.73 -12.95 20.54
C ASP A 21 -17.22 -13.20 20.60
N ASN A 22 -16.45 -12.62 19.68
CA ASN A 22 -15.00 -12.78 19.62
C ASN A 22 -14.25 -11.76 20.48
N ILE A 23 -14.93 -10.72 21.02
CA ILE A 23 -14.29 -9.66 21.80
C ILE A 23 -13.48 -10.22 22.99
N PRO A 24 -14.00 -11.15 23.81
CA PRO A 24 -13.24 -11.70 24.94
C PRO A 24 -11.94 -12.38 24.48
N GLN A 25 -12.01 -13.19 23.43
CA GLN A 25 -10.85 -13.91 22.91
C GLN A 25 -9.80 -12.96 22.34
N VAL A 26 -10.22 -11.96 21.57
CA VAL A 26 -9.31 -10.94 21.03
C VAL A 26 -8.58 -10.21 22.17
N ARG A 27 -9.30 -9.83 23.24
CA ARG A 27 -8.69 -9.15 24.39
C ARG A 27 -7.61 -10.01 25.07
N VAL A 28 -7.90 -11.29 25.30
CA VAL A 28 -6.95 -12.22 25.92
C VAL A 28 -5.69 -12.37 25.07
N ILE A 29 -5.85 -12.56 23.76
CA ILE A 29 -4.71 -12.72 22.85
C ILE A 29 -3.86 -11.45 22.79
N MET A 30 -4.49 -10.28 22.66
CA MET A 30 -3.78 -9.00 22.60
C MET A 30 -3.03 -8.70 23.90
N GLN A 31 -3.68 -8.94 25.05
CA GLN A 31 -3.07 -8.74 26.35
C GLN A 31 -1.89 -9.70 26.59
N HIS A 32 -2.03 -10.95 26.16
CA HIS A 32 -0.95 -11.94 26.26
C HIS A 32 0.32 -11.45 25.54
N TYR A 33 0.21 -11.01 24.29
CA TYR A 33 1.36 -10.49 23.54
C TYR A 33 1.90 -9.16 24.09
N ALA A 34 1.02 -8.29 24.61
CA ALA A 34 1.45 -7.02 25.20
C ALA A 34 2.27 -7.20 26.50
N LEU A 35 2.09 -8.34 27.19
CA LEU A 35 2.77 -8.69 28.44
C LEU A 35 3.80 -9.82 28.26
N GLU A 36 4.02 -10.30 27.03
CA GLU A 36 4.95 -11.41 26.75
C GLU A 36 6.39 -11.02 27.10
N GLU A 37 6.76 -9.76 26.85
CA GLU A 37 8.03 -9.18 27.22
C GLU A 37 7.86 -8.25 28.43
N ASP A 38 8.64 -8.50 29.49
CA ASP A 38 8.67 -7.71 30.74
C ASP A 38 7.30 -7.51 31.42
N GLY A 39 6.38 -8.48 31.33
CA GLY A 39 5.04 -8.38 31.91
C GLY A 39 4.97 -8.26 33.44
N ASP A 40 6.10 -8.49 34.13
CA ASP A 40 6.25 -8.39 35.58
C ASP A 40 6.87 -7.05 36.03
N GLU A 41 7.22 -6.15 35.11
CA GLU A 41 7.75 -4.83 35.49
C GLU A 41 6.71 -3.99 36.26
N PRO A 42 7.14 -3.05 37.12
CA PRO A 42 6.21 -2.17 37.83
C PRO A 42 5.28 -1.41 36.88
N GLY A 43 3.97 -1.65 37.00
CA GLY A 43 2.94 -0.98 36.20
C GLY A 43 2.61 -1.65 34.86
N ALA A 44 3.24 -2.77 34.48
CA ALA A 44 2.98 -3.43 33.19
C ALA A 44 1.50 -3.76 32.98
N GLN A 45 0.85 -4.33 34.00
CA GLN A 45 -0.56 -4.73 33.95
C GLN A 45 -1.52 -3.56 33.72
N GLU A 46 -1.12 -2.33 34.06
CA GLU A 46 -1.94 -1.12 33.91
C GLU A 46 -1.66 -0.38 32.59
N HIS A 47 -0.43 -0.43 32.09
CA HIS A 47 0.04 0.44 31.02
C HIS A 47 0.34 -0.27 29.69
N ARG A 48 0.68 -1.56 29.70
CA ARG A 48 1.07 -2.29 28.47
C ARG A 48 -0.12 -2.57 27.54
N PHE A 49 -1.33 -2.69 28.08
CA PHE A 49 -2.52 -2.96 27.27
C PHE A 49 -3.76 -2.23 27.78
N LYS A 50 -4.32 -1.37 26.92
CA LYS A 50 -5.59 -0.69 27.15
C LYS A 50 -6.60 -1.07 26.09
N TYR A 51 -7.79 -1.49 26.53
CA TYR A 51 -8.92 -1.81 25.65
C TYR A 51 -10.08 -0.86 25.93
N GLU A 52 -10.62 -0.27 24.87
CA GLU A 52 -11.83 0.55 24.92
C GLU A 52 -12.81 0.10 23.81
N PRO A 53 -14.07 -0.20 24.13
CA PRO A 53 -15.07 -0.49 23.12
C PRO A 53 -15.39 0.77 22.31
N ILE A 54 -15.68 0.60 21.01
CA ILE A 54 -16.04 1.71 20.13
C ILE A 54 -17.36 2.32 20.60
N ASP A 55 -17.33 3.59 20.98
CA ASP A 55 -18.49 4.38 21.38
C ASP A 55 -18.80 5.44 20.32
N LYS A 56 -19.91 5.25 19.59
CA LYS A 56 -20.34 6.15 18.51
C LYS A 56 -20.68 7.55 18.99
N THR A 57 -20.96 7.73 20.29
CA THR A 57 -21.27 9.06 20.85
C THR A 57 -20.02 9.92 21.04
N LYS A 58 -18.84 9.28 21.18
CA LYS A 58 -17.55 9.96 21.37
C LYS A 58 -16.83 10.28 20.06
N GLY A 59 -17.32 9.75 18.94
CA GLY A 59 -16.74 9.96 17.62
C GLY A 59 -16.91 8.73 16.74
N SER A 60 -16.65 8.89 15.44
CA SER A 60 -16.65 7.78 14.50
C SER A 60 -15.28 7.10 14.47
N ALA A 61 -15.26 5.81 14.17
CA ALA A 61 -14.05 5.07 13.81
C ALA A 61 -13.19 5.80 12.76
N VAL A 62 -13.85 6.41 11.77
CA VAL A 62 -13.19 7.21 10.73
C VAL A 62 -12.54 8.46 11.32
N GLY A 63 -13.24 9.18 12.21
CA GLY A 63 -12.70 10.35 12.89
C GLY A 63 -11.50 10.00 13.78
N TYR A 64 -11.54 8.84 14.45
CA TYR A 64 -10.41 8.33 15.21
C TYR A 64 -9.20 8.08 14.30
N ILE A 65 -9.35 7.35 13.19
CA ILE A 65 -8.25 7.14 12.23
C ILE A 65 -7.73 8.47 11.68
N ALA A 66 -8.64 9.36 11.26
CA ALA A 66 -8.29 10.67 10.70
C ALA A 66 -7.46 11.49 11.69
N LYS A 67 -7.81 11.50 12.98
CA LYS A 67 -7.03 12.16 14.05
C LYS A 67 -5.56 11.71 14.02
N TYR A 68 -5.31 10.41 13.99
CA TYR A 68 -3.94 9.87 14.01
C TYR A 68 -3.19 10.09 12.69
N VAL A 69 -3.89 10.00 11.55
CA VAL A 69 -3.28 10.33 10.25
C VAL A 69 -2.86 11.80 10.21
N SER A 70 -3.74 12.71 10.60
CA SER A 70 -3.47 14.15 10.62
C SER A 70 -2.32 14.53 11.56
N LYS A 71 -2.24 13.90 12.75
CA LYS A 71 -1.16 14.15 13.71
C LYS A 71 0.24 13.81 13.19
N ASN A 72 0.37 12.88 12.24
CA ASN A 72 1.68 12.33 11.84
C ASN A 72 2.09 12.65 10.40
N ILE A 73 1.20 13.17 9.56
CA ILE A 73 1.54 13.50 8.17
C ILE A 73 1.87 14.98 7.99
N ASP A 74 1.02 15.91 8.42
CA ASP A 74 1.21 17.32 8.00
C ASP A 74 0.85 18.38 9.04
N GLY A 75 0.43 18.00 10.26
CA GLY A 75 0.00 18.98 11.27
C GLY A 75 -1.11 19.94 10.81
N TYR A 76 -1.73 19.69 9.65
CA TYR A 76 -2.63 20.62 9.01
C TYR A 76 -3.91 20.74 9.83
N ALA A 77 -4.20 21.97 10.28
CA ALA A 77 -5.29 22.38 11.17
C ALA A 77 -5.13 22.11 12.68
N ILE A 78 -3.92 21.86 13.18
CA ILE A 78 -3.62 21.87 14.61
C ILE A 78 -2.49 22.88 14.83
N ASN A 79 -2.84 24.10 15.25
CA ASN A 79 -1.85 25.17 15.46
C ASN A 79 -0.98 24.93 16.70
N GLU A 80 -1.43 24.09 17.64
CA GLU A 80 -0.73 23.75 18.88
C GLU A 80 -1.04 22.28 19.23
N ASP A 81 -0.02 21.46 19.45
CA ASP A 81 -0.21 20.17 20.12
C ASP A 81 -0.54 20.39 21.62
N GLU A 82 -0.94 19.33 22.33
CA GLU A 82 -1.23 19.39 23.77
C GLU A 82 0.01 19.79 24.62
N GLU A 83 1.19 19.97 24.01
CA GLU A 83 2.48 20.21 24.65
C GLU A 83 3.17 21.53 24.21
N GLY A 84 2.54 22.33 23.34
CA GLY A 84 3.07 23.62 22.86
C GLY A 84 4.28 23.54 21.91
N LEU A 85 4.55 22.38 21.30
CA LEU A 85 5.64 22.20 20.32
C LEU A 85 5.14 22.46 18.88
N ASP A 86 6.06 22.92 18.01
CA ASP A 86 5.76 23.11 16.59
C ASP A 86 5.40 21.76 15.94
N VAL A 87 4.14 21.62 15.55
CA VAL A 87 3.53 20.37 15.05
C VAL A 87 4.25 19.83 13.80
N LYS A 88 4.84 20.72 12.99
CA LYS A 88 5.66 20.33 11.83
C LYS A 88 6.92 19.56 12.25
N SER A 89 7.62 20.08 13.26
CA SER A 89 8.81 19.42 13.81
C SER A 89 8.50 18.03 14.38
N SER A 90 7.27 17.82 14.88
CA SER A 90 6.83 16.53 15.43
C SER A 90 6.62 15.47 14.35
N ALA A 91 5.89 15.80 13.27
CA ALA A 91 5.67 14.89 12.16
C ALA A 91 6.98 14.44 11.48
N GLU A 92 7.94 15.35 11.33
CA GLU A 92 9.29 15.04 10.83
C GLU A 92 10.04 14.08 11.75
N ARG A 93 10.00 14.30 13.07
CA ARG A 93 10.64 13.40 14.05
C ARG A 93 10.03 12.00 14.01
N VAL A 94 8.71 11.88 13.95
CA VAL A 94 8.05 10.57 13.86
C VAL A 94 8.43 9.88 12.54
N THR A 95 8.47 10.61 11.42
CA THR A 95 8.86 10.06 10.12
C THR A 95 10.32 9.59 10.12
N ALA A 96 11.23 10.37 10.73
CA ALA A 96 12.63 9.99 10.89
C ALA A 96 12.76 8.74 11.75
N TRP A 97 12.13 8.71 12.93
CA TRP A 97 12.10 7.54 13.80
C TRP A 97 11.58 6.28 13.08
N ALA A 98 10.43 6.38 12.42
CA ALA A 98 9.83 5.27 11.70
C ALA A 98 10.75 4.75 10.58
N SER A 99 11.42 5.66 9.87
CA SER A 99 12.37 5.31 8.80
C SER A 99 13.63 4.65 9.35
N THR A 100 14.18 5.17 10.46
CA THR A 100 15.36 4.62 11.13
C THR A 100 15.14 3.17 11.57
N TRP A 101 13.96 2.86 12.08
CA TRP A 101 13.63 1.53 12.61
C TRP A 101 12.88 0.64 11.61
N GLY A 102 12.61 1.12 10.39
CA GLY A 102 11.83 0.37 9.40
C GLY A 102 10.38 0.11 9.80
N ILE A 103 9.79 0.98 10.63
CA ILE A 103 8.44 0.82 11.17
C ILE A 103 7.41 1.38 10.19
N ARG A 104 6.41 0.55 9.85
CA ARG A 104 5.26 1.00 9.08
C ARG A 104 4.23 1.65 10.00
N GLN A 105 4.21 2.98 10.04
CA GLN A 105 3.30 3.76 10.90
C GLN A 105 1.81 3.45 10.64
N PHE A 106 1.38 3.39 9.37
CA PHE A 106 -0.01 3.13 9.00
C PHE A 106 -0.15 1.79 8.26
N GLN A 107 -0.83 0.85 8.91
CA GLN A 107 -1.07 -0.48 8.36
C GLN A 107 -2.49 -0.95 8.65
N GLN A 108 -3.29 -1.06 7.59
CA GLN A 108 -4.54 -1.83 7.63
C GLN A 108 -4.22 -3.32 7.40
N PHE A 109 -4.96 -4.19 8.09
CA PHE A 109 -4.93 -5.63 7.89
C PHE A 109 -6.35 -6.21 7.84
N GLY A 110 -6.48 -7.46 7.40
CA GLY A 110 -7.75 -8.18 7.32
C GLY A 110 -8.69 -7.80 6.16
N GLY A 111 -8.48 -6.64 5.53
CA GLY A 111 -9.30 -6.18 4.40
C GLY A 111 -8.77 -6.58 3.02
N VAL A 112 -9.53 -6.20 2.00
CA VAL A 112 -9.16 -6.31 0.58
C VAL A 112 -7.85 -5.56 0.30
N PRO A 113 -6.91 -6.12 -0.49
CA PRO A 113 -5.64 -5.45 -0.76
C PRO A 113 -5.79 -4.15 -1.53
N VAL A 114 -5.31 -3.04 -0.97
CA VAL A 114 -5.19 -1.75 -1.68
C VAL A 114 -4.30 -1.86 -2.92
N THR A 115 -3.33 -2.78 -2.92
CA THR A 115 -2.52 -3.07 -4.11
C THR A 115 -3.39 -3.51 -5.28
N LEU A 116 -4.42 -4.34 -5.05
CA LEU A 116 -5.31 -4.80 -6.12
C LEU A 116 -6.10 -3.65 -6.72
N TRP A 117 -6.65 -2.79 -5.87
CA TRP A 117 -7.27 -1.53 -6.28
C TRP A 117 -6.34 -0.67 -7.15
N ARG A 118 -5.09 -0.49 -6.73
CA ARG A 118 -4.10 0.32 -7.47
C ARG A 118 -3.74 -0.32 -8.81
N GLU A 119 -3.63 -1.65 -8.88
CA GLU A 119 -3.33 -2.33 -10.14
C GLU A 119 -4.51 -2.26 -11.11
N LEU A 120 -5.77 -2.36 -10.64
CA LEU A 120 -6.93 -2.25 -11.53
C LEU A 120 -6.97 -0.90 -12.22
N ARG A 121 -6.65 0.18 -11.50
CA ARG A 121 -6.56 1.54 -12.06
C ARG A 121 -5.38 1.76 -13.03
N ARG A 122 -4.53 0.75 -13.26
CA ARG A 122 -3.49 0.79 -14.30
C ARG A 122 -3.95 0.18 -15.62
N VAL A 123 -5.08 -0.53 -15.63
CA VAL A 123 -5.61 -1.17 -16.83
C VAL A 123 -6.02 -0.09 -17.83
N LYS A 124 -5.54 -0.20 -19.06
CA LYS A 124 -5.85 0.71 -20.17
C LYS A 124 -6.63 0.04 -21.31
N THR A 125 -6.86 -1.26 -21.19
CA THR A 125 -7.53 -2.09 -22.20
C THR A 125 -8.96 -2.37 -21.78
N ASP A 126 -9.81 -2.63 -22.75
CA ASP A 126 -11.17 -3.09 -22.47
C ASP A 126 -11.12 -4.43 -21.72
N LEU A 127 -11.97 -4.53 -20.69
CA LEU A 127 -12.09 -5.72 -19.86
C LEU A 127 -13.32 -6.53 -20.30
N PRO A 128 -13.24 -7.86 -20.30
CA PRO A 128 -14.42 -8.68 -20.54
C PRO A 128 -15.46 -8.45 -19.43
N ASP A 129 -16.73 -8.57 -19.81
CA ASP A 129 -17.84 -8.43 -18.88
C ASP A 129 -17.71 -9.42 -17.72
N GLY A 130 -18.03 -8.94 -16.52
CA GLY A 130 -18.04 -9.74 -15.30
C GLY A 130 -17.25 -9.10 -14.16
N ILE A 131 -16.70 -9.94 -13.27
CA ILE A 131 -16.15 -9.47 -12.00
C ILE A 131 -14.93 -8.55 -12.16
N LEU A 132 -14.09 -8.77 -13.19
CA LEU A 132 -12.95 -7.91 -13.49
C LEU A 132 -13.39 -6.50 -13.87
N GLN A 133 -14.35 -6.38 -14.79
CA GLN A 133 -14.92 -5.11 -15.21
C GLN A 133 -15.62 -4.39 -14.05
N GLN A 134 -16.46 -5.08 -13.27
CA GLN A 134 -17.14 -4.50 -12.11
C GLN A 134 -16.14 -3.98 -11.04
N ALA A 135 -15.07 -4.75 -10.79
CA ALA A 135 -14.03 -4.35 -9.86
C ALA A 135 -13.22 -3.16 -10.38
N PHE A 136 -12.94 -3.12 -11.69
CA PHE A 136 -12.29 -2.00 -12.35
C PHE A 136 -13.14 -0.74 -12.28
N GLU A 137 -14.42 -0.80 -12.66
CA GLU A 137 -15.34 0.34 -12.64
C GLU A 137 -15.45 0.94 -11.23
N ALA A 138 -15.60 0.09 -10.21
CA ALA A 138 -15.62 0.54 -8.82
C ALA A 138 -14.30 1.21 -8.41
N ALA A 139 -13.16 0.66 -8.85
CA ALA A 139 -11.85 1.21 -8.55
C ALA A 139 -11.56 2.53 -9.26
N ASP A 140 -11.93 2.64 -10.54
CA ASP A 140 -11.72 3.82 -11.37
C ASP A 140 -12.62 4.99 -10.91
N ALA A 141 -13.89 4.70 -10.62
CA ALA A 141 -14.84 5.66 -10.05
C ALA A 141 -14.51 6.10 -8.62
N GLY A 142 -13.49 5.50 -7.97
CA GLY A 142 -13.12 5.83 -6.60
C GLY A 142 -14.11 5.30 -5.55
N ASN A 143 -14.99 4.36 -5.92
CA ASN A 143 -16.01 3.79 -5.03
C ASN A 143 -15.47 2.56 -4.27
N TRP A 144 -14.77 2.82 -3.16
CA TRP A 144 -14.23 1.75 -2.32
C TRP A 144 -15.30 0.81 -1.75
N GLY A 145 -16.48 1.35 -1.39
CA GLY A 145 -17.58 0.57 -0.85
C GLY A 145 -18.08 -0.48 -1.84
N GLN A 146 -18.34 -0.06 -3.09
CA GLN A 146 -18.74 -0.98 -4.15
C GLN A 146 -17.66 -2.00 -4.46
N PHE A 147 -16.39 -1.58 -4.46
CA PHE A 147 -15.27 -2.49 -4.68
C PHE A 147 -15.16 -3.59 -3.62
N LEU A 148 -15.41 -3.27 -2.35
CA LEU A 148 -15.52 -4.27 -1.30
C LEU A 148 -16.67 -5.24 -1.58
N GLN A 149 -17.84 -4.75 -1.96
CA GLN A 149 -19.00 -5.61 -2.26
C GLN A 149 -18.70 -6.58 -3.41
N VAL A 150 -18.12 -6.08 -4.51
CA VAL A 150 -17.72 -6.91 -5.67
C VAL A 150 -16.74 -8.02 -5.26
N LEU A 151 -15.87 -7.77 -4.28
CA LEU A 151 -14.83 -8.70 -3.83
C LEU A 151 -15.23 -9.59 -2.64
N GLY A 152 -16.52 -9.65 -2.29
CA GLY A 152 -17.03 -10.52 -1.23
C GLY A 152 -17.12 -9.86 0.16
N GLY A 153 -17.14 -8.53 0.21
CA GLY A 153 -17.40 -7.74 1.42
C GLY A 153 -16.14 -7.14 2.06
N ALA A 154 -16.27 -6.72 3.32
CA ALA A 154 -15.22 -5.99 4.03
C ALA A 154 -14.10 -6.89 4.59
N THR A 155 -14.42 -8.15 4.92
CA THR A 155 -13.50 -9.09 5.59
C THR A 155 -13.37 -10.45 4.88
N PRO A 156 -13.24 -10.52 3.53
CA PRO A 156 -13.04 -11.78 2.84
C PRO A 156 -11.66 -12.36 3.16
N ARG A 157 -11.55 -13.69 3.22
CA ARG A 157 -10.24 -14.35 3.31
C ARG A 157 -9.51 -14.13 1.98
N ARG A 158 -8.22 -13.78 2.04
CA ARG A 158 -7.41 -13.47 0.84
C ARG A 158 -7.44 -14.58 -0.23
N LYS A 159 -7.45 -15.84 0.20
CA LYS A 159 -7.50 -17.01 -0.69
C LYS A 159 -8.83 -17.17 -1.42
N ASP A 160 -9.90 -16.60 -0.88
CA ASP A 160 -11.24 -16.68 -1.44
C ASP A 160 -11.59 -15.43 -2.27
N LEU A 161 -10.64 -14.50 -2.43
CA LEU A 161 -10.85 -13.35 -3.29
C LEU A 161 -10.99 -13.82 -4.76
N PRO A 162 -12.00 -13.33 -5.48
CA PRO A 162 -12.22 -13.72 -6.88
C PRO A 162 -11.15 -13.14 -7.81
N ILE A 163 -10.46 -12.09 -7.36
CA ILE A 163 -9.39 -11.41 -8.08
C ILE A 163 -8.17 -11.31 -7.15
N GLN A 164 -7.01 -11.69 -7.66
CA GLN A 164 -5.74 -11.72 -6.94
C GLN A 164 -4.66 -10.90 -7.66
N ILE A 165 -3.59 -10.59 -6.95
CA ILE A 165 -2.40 -9.99 -7.56
C ILE A 165 -1.59 -11.08 -8.24
N ALA A 166 -1.37 -10.95 -9.55
CA ALA A 166 -0.46 -11.82 -10.28
C ALA A 166 0.99 -11.42 -9.99
N LYS A 167 1.82 -12.40 -9.61
CA LYS A 167 3.24 -12.21 -9.34
C LYS A 167 4.07 -13.23 -10.11
N ALA A 168 5.22 -12.80 -10.60
CA ALA A 168 6.25 -13.67 -11.17
C ALA A 168 7.53 -13.57 -10.33
N GLU A 169 8.31 -14.65 -10.30
CA GLU A 169 9.66 -14.60 -9.75
C GLU A 169 10.54 -13.69 -10.59
N SER A 170 11.43 -12.94 -9.93
CA SER A 170 12.42 -12.12 -10.59
C SER A 170 13.80 -12.72 -10.40
N GLU A 171 14.49 -12.94 -11.51
CA GLU A 171 15.89 -13.38 -11.54
C GLU A 171 16.87 -12.21 -11.30
N GLU A 172 16.36 -10.98 -11.20
CA GLU A 172 17.19 -9.80 -10.94
C GLU A 172 17.71 -9.78 -9.50
N ILE A 173 18.99 -9.42 -9.39
CA ILE A 173 19.62 -9.13 -8.10
C ILE A 173 19.32 -7.67 -7.71
N GLY A 174 18.95 -7.49 -6.44
CA GLY A 174 18.70 -6.19 -5.83
C GLY A 174 19.98 -5.37 -5.69
N ARG A 175 19.83 -4.08 -5.36
CA ARG A 175 20.96 -3.14 -5.17
C ARG A 175 22.00 -3.66 -4.15
N TYR A 176 21.56 -4.48 -3.20
CA TYR A 176 22.37 -4.97 -2.09
C TYR A 176 22.84 -6.42 -2.26
N GLY A 177 22.65 -7.03 -3.45
CA GLY A 177 23.10 -8.39 -3.73
C GLY A 177 22.05 -9.49 -3.47
N ASP A 178 20.92 -9.16 -2.84
CA ASP A 178 19.85 -10.12 -2.57
C ASP A 178 18.91 -10.31 -3.78
N PRO A 179 18.37 -11.53 -4.02
CA PRO A 179 17.33 -11.74 -5.02
C PRO A 179 16.11 -10.84 -4.78
N LYS A 180 15.59 -10.20 -5.84
CA LYS A 180 14.38 -9.35 -5.69
C LYS A 180 13.11 -10.14 -5.36
N GLY A 181 13.10 -11.45 -5.62
CA GLY A 181 11.97 -12.34 -5.36
C GLY A 181 10.76 -12.01 -6.24
N LYS A 182 9.56 -12.27 -5.72
CA LYS A 182 8.30 -12.11 -6.47
C LYS A 182 7.96 -10.65 -6.76
N ARG A 183 7.86 -10.29 -8.04
CA ARG A 183 7.38 -8.98 -8.51
C ARG A 183 5.95 -9.06 -8.99
N ILE A 184 5.21 -7.98 -8.77
CA ILE A 184 3.85 -7.84 -9.31
C ILE A 184 3.97 -7.68 -10.82
N ILE A 185 3.23 -8.48 -11.57
CA ILE A 185 3.16 -8.41 -13.04
C ILE A 185 1.78 -7.95 -13.52
N GLY A 186 0.75 -8.11 -12.68
CA GLY A 186 -0.62 -7.98 -13.14
C GLY A 186 -1.65 -8.31 -12.09
N ILE A 187 -2.85 -8.57 -12.59
CA ILE A 187 -4.02 -9.04 -11.86
C ILE A 187 -4.40 -10.41 -12.40
N GLN A 188 -4.85 -11.30 -11.54
CA GLN A 188 -5.33 -12.62 -11.90
C GLN A 188 -6.79 -12.79 -11.49
N ALA A 189 -7.64 -13.23 -12.41
CA ALA A 189 -9.00 -13.69 -12.12
C ALA A 189 -9.18 -15.10 -12.71
N GLY A 190 -9.22 -16.11 -11.83
CA GLY A 190 -9.19 -17.51 -12.25
C GLY A 190 -7.96 -17.82 -13.11
N PRO A 191 -8.13 -18.38 -14.33
CA PRO A 191 -7.02 -18.70 -15.23
C PRO A 191 -6.48 -17.48 -16.01
N VAL A 192 -7.19 -16.35 -15.98
CA VAL A 192 -6.82 -15.17 -16.77
C VAL A 192 -5.86 -14.29 -15.97
N ILE A 193 -4.71 -13.98 -16.57
CA ILE A 193 -3.78 -12.97 -16.06
C ILE A 193 -3.85 -11.75 -16.97
N LEU A 194 -4.12 -10.60 -16.38
CA LEU A 194 -4.10 -9.30 -17.02
C LEU A 194 -2.83 -8.56 -16.61
N PRO A 195 -1.86 -8.36 -17.51
CA PRO A 195 -0.66 -7.57 -17.23
C PRO A 195 -1.01 -6.10 -16.97
N THR A 196 -0.49 -5.53 -15.88
CA THR A 196 -0.72 -4.11 -15.52
C THR A 196 0.56 -3.29 -15.45
N ARG A 197 1.72 -3.95 -15.57
CA ARG A 197 3.05 -3.35 -15.42
C ARG A 197 3.90 -3.60 -16.66
N ILE A 198 3.42 -3.04 -17.77
CA ILE A 198 4.07 -3.14 -19.09
C ILE A 198 5.29 -2.20 -19.24
N HIS A 199 5.34 -1.10 -18.48
CA HIS A 199 6.44 -0.14 -18.57
C HIS A 199 7.48 -0.38 -17.47
N GLN A 200 8.75 -0.43 -17.86
CA GLN A 200 9.88 -0.43 -16.94
C GLN A 200 10.57 0.93 -16.96
N TRP A 201 10.77 1.50 -15.78
CA TRP A 201 11.48 2.77 -15.60
C TRP A 201 12.88 2.49 -15.06
N ARG A 202 13.91 3.05 -15.70
CA ARG A 202 15.30 3.00 -15.24
C ARG A 202 15.79 4.41 -14.93
N ILE A 203 16.38 4.59 -13.76
CA ILE A 203 17.08 5.85 -13.44
C ILE A 203 18.36 5.89 -14.27
N VAL A 204 18.46 6.86 -15.16
CA VAL A 204 19.66 7.15 -15.96
C VAL A 204 20.30 8.44 -15.47
N ASN A 205 21.63 8.47 -15.43
CA ASN A 205 22.35 9.70 -15.09
C ASN A 205 22.57 10.52 -16.37
N LEU A 206 21.94 11.70 -16.43
CA LEU A 206 22.01 12.61 -17.57
C LEU A 206 23.39 13.25 -17.78
N SER A 207 24.33 13.13 -16.84
CA SER A 207 25.67 13.72 -16.94
C SER A 207 26.73 12.85 -17.62
N ARG A 208 26.37 11.67 -18.16
CA ARG A 208 27.25 10.90 -19.05
C ARG A 208 27.12 11.44 -20.49
N PRO A 209 28.23 11.78 -21.17
CA PRO A 209 28.18 12.27 -22.54
C PRO A 209 27.64 11.18 -23.48
N ALA A 210 26.79 11.60 -24.42
CA ALA A 210 26.08 10.81 -25.42
C ALA A 210 27.01 10.17 -26.48
N ASN A 211 27.87 9.23 -26.06
CA ASN A 211 28.72 8.44 -26.95
C ASN A 211 28.59 6.92 -26.76
N GLU A 212 27.62 6.47 -25.97
CA GLU A 212 27.04 5.13 -26.13
C GLU A 212 25.68 5.35 -26.79
N GLU A 213 25.61 5.23 -28.12
CA GLU A 213 24.33 5.05 -28.78
C GLU A 213 23.66 3.84 -28.12
N VAL A 214 22.57 4.08 -27.40
CA VAL A 214 21.70 3.01 -26.92
C VAL A 214 21.31 2.22 -28.16
N ASN A 215 21.76 0.97 -28.25
CA ASN A 215 21.43 0.12 -29.37
C ASN A 215 19.95 -0.26 -29.26
N TYR A 216 19.08 0.57 -29.83
CA TYR A 216 17.64 0.36 -29.84
C TYR A 216 17.27 -0.98 -30.48
N GLN A 217 18.12 -1.57 -31.33
CA GLN A 217 17.88 -2.90 -31.90
C GLN A 217 18.04 -4.03 -30.87
N GLU A 218 18.88 -3.89 -29.83
CA GLU A 218 18.95 -4.87 -28.74
C GLU A 218 17.77 -4.75 -27.78
N VAL A 219 17.32 -3.52 -27.51
CA VAL A 219 16.12 -3.26 -26.70
C VAL A 219 14.87 -3.81 -27.39
N LEU A 220 14.74 -3.57 -28.71
CA LEU A 220 13.63 -4.09 -29.52
C LEU A 220 13.67 -5.62 -29.65
N LYS A 221 14.84 -6.25 -29.82
CA LYS A 221 14.94 -7.72 -29.82
C LYS A 221 14.53 -8.35 -28.49
N ALA A 222 14.83 -7.68 -27.37
CA ALA A 222 14.39 -8.13 -26.06
C ALA A 222 12.87 -7.96 -25.87
N ALA A 223 12.26 -6.97 -26.51
CA ALA A 223 10.80 -6.78 -26.55
C ALA A 223 10.09 -7.77 -27.49
N GLU A 224 10.63 -8.01 -28.69
CA GLU A 224 10.12 -8.99 -29.65
C GLU A 224 10.16 -10.43 -29.11
N ALA A 225 11.15 -10.74 -28.26
CA ALA A 225 11.21 -12.04 -27.57
C ALA A 225 10.03 -12.30 -26.61
N TRP A 226 9.26 -11.26 -26.26
CA TRP A 226 8.05 -11.33 -25.43
C TRP A 226 6.75 -11.12 -26.22
N GLU A 227 6.81 -10.63 -27.46
CA GLU A 227 5.65 -10.35 -28.33
C GLU A 227 5.27 -11.50 -29.29
N ILE A 228 5.48 -12.76 -28.90
CA ILE A 228 4.73 -13.86 -29.55
C ILE A 228 3.33 -13.89 -28.95
N GLY A 229 2.47 -12.97 -29.40
CA GLY A 229 1.02 -13.10 -29.23
C GLY A 229 0.22 -11.84 -28.91
N ALA A 230 0.31 -10.77 -29.70
CA ALA A 230 -0.79 -9.79 -29.79
C ALA A 230 -0.69 -8.96 -31.07
N ASP A 231 -1.46 -9.34 -32.07
CA ASP A 231 -1.69 -8.55 -33.28
C ASP A 231 -2.72 -7.42 -33.01
N ALA A 232 -2.65 -6.37 -33.84
CA ALA A 232 -3.62 -5.28 -34.05
C ALA A 232 -3.53 -3.96 -33.23
N ARG A 233 -2.78 -3.02 -33.81
CA ARG A 233 -3.18 -1.66 -34.28
C ARG A 233 -4.18 -0.83 -33.46
N GLY A 234 -3.76 0.41 -33.11
CA GLY A 234 -4.66 1.56 -32.97
C GLY A 234 -4.05 2.76 -32.26
N SER A 235 -3.62 3.78 -32.99
CA SER A 235 -3.00 5.00 -32.46
C SER A 235 -4.02 5.97 -31.85
N ALA A 236 -3.65 6.62 -30.74
CA ALA A 236 -4.21 7.92 -30.36
C ALA A 236 -3.17 8.71 -29.53
N ARG A 237 -2.66 9.78 -30.12
CA ARG A 237 -1.82 10.77 -29.45
C ARG A 237 -2.68 11.65 -28.55
N ARG A 238 -2.23 11.89 -27.33
CA ARG A 238 -2.66 13.05 -26.54
C ARG A 238 -1.42 13.72 -25.97
N THR A 239 -1.19 14.96 -26.37
CA THR A 239 -0.15 15.85 -25.86
C THR A 239 -0.64 16.47 -24.57
N ASP A 240 0.15 16.39 -23.49
CA ASP A 240 0.09 17.37 -22.42
C ASP A 240 1.50 17.86 -22.05
N ASP A 241 1.69 19.16 -22.25
CA ASP A 241 2.83 19.90 -21.73
C ASP A 241 2.71 19.99 -20.21
N ARG A 242 3.78 19.58 -19.48
CA ARG A 242 4.20 20.15 -18.20
C ARG A 242 5.55 19.58 -17.71
N GLY A 243 6.61 20.37 -17.89
CA GLY A 243 7.74 20.61 -16.96
C GLY A 243 8.53 19.44 -16.36
N ASP A 244 9.68 19.16 -16.99
CA ASP A 244 10.98 18.75 -16.44
C ASP A 244 11.07 17.70 -15.32
N ALA A 245 10.75 16.46 -15.68
CA ALA A 245 11.61 15.30 -15.48
C ALA A 245 11.34 14.33 -16.64
N ALA A 246 12.30 14.13 -17.56
CA ALA A 246 12.09 13.31 -18.74
C ALA A 246 12.00 11.82 -18.36
N LEU A 247 10.76 11.34 -18.23
CA LEU A 247 10.41 9.94 -18.16
C LEU A 247 10.24 9.44 -19.60
N GLU A 248 11.28 8.86 -20.19
CA GLU A 248 11.17 8.17 -21.49
C GLU A 248 10.57 6.76 -21.35
N SER A 249 9.43 6.55 -21.97
CA SER A 249 8.83 5.23 -22.15
C SER A 249 9.53 4.49 -23.29
N CYS A 250 10.09 3.30 -23.04
CA CYS A 250 10.28 2.33 -24.13
C CYS A 250 8.90 1.75 -24.49
N GLN A 251 8.52 1.90 -25.77
CA GLN A 251 7.43 1.13 -26.39
C GLN A 251 7.93 -0.29 -26.66
#